data_AF-A0A5C5RF15-F1
#
_entry.id   AF-A0A5C5RF15-F1
#
_cell.length_a   1.000
_cell.length_b   1.000
_cell.length_c   1.000
_cell.angle_alpha   90.00
_cell.angle_beta   90.00
_cell.angle_gamma   90.00
#
_symmetry.space_group_name_H-M   'P 1'
#
loop_
_entity.id
_entity.type
_entity.pdbx_description
1 polymer ?
#
loop_
_entity_poly.entity_id
_entity_poly.type
_entity_poly.pdbx_seq_one_letter_code
_entity_poly.pdbx_strand_id
1 'polypeptide(L)'
;MVELSPCVGGLVRTWSDDGASRLWSVPGDAWLREAQATGRIGRVSRKEGRYREAARLSESDGALLVRPRGPMRDADGNVTMAEQVVALGPEKRPSRSTFEDFREVLTRAVEHCAATDEYLVVERGARDAGREPFCLFAVLPAGVEPGVFVTVVETSPPPRDSDLWAPYVDEWDRTATISAPAGPETVATAPTVMIEAISRWDADPWDLAFTFGQR
;
A
#
# COMPACT_ATOMS: atom_id res chain seq x y z
N MET A 1 -16.86 -6.10 7.12
CA MET A 1 -15.67 -5.23 7.23
C MET A 1 -15.25 -4.87 5.81
N VAL A 2 -14.51 -3.80 5.59
CA VAL A 2 -14.03 -3.44 4.25
C VAL A 2 -12.52 -3.26 4.25
N GLU A 3 -11.87 -3.77 3.21
CA GLU A 3 -10.47 -3.47 2.89
C GLU A 3 -10.40 -2.09 2.24
N LEU A 4 -9.26 -1.41 2.42
CA LEU A 4 -9.06 -0.05 1.96
C LEU A 4 -7.98 0.02 0.87
N SER A 5 -8.22 0.81 -0.18
CA SER A 5 -7.15 1.28 -1.06
C SER A 5 -6.28 2.32 -0.34
N PRO A 6 -5.12 2.69 -0.89
CA PRO A 6 -4.49 3.97 -0.56
C PRO A 6 -5.49 5.13 -0.72
N CYS A 7 -5.48 6.05 0.23
CA CYS A 7 -6.26 7.27 0.20
C CYS A 7 -5.43 8.34 -0.52
N VAL A 8 -5.86 8.71 -1.71
CA VAL A 8 -5.07 9.50 -2.66
C VAL A 8 -6.00 10.39 -3.47
N GLY A 9 -5.59 11.64 -3.67
CA GLY A 9 -6.42 12.61 -4.37
C GLY A 9 -7.76 12.93 -3.67
N GLY A 10 -7.86 12.70 -2.35
CA GLY A 10 -9.11 12.79 -1.60
C GLY A 10 -10.08 11.63 -1.84
N LEU A 11 -9.63 10.51 -2.41
CA LEU A 11 -10.44 9.34 -2.71
C LEU A 11 -9.91 8.08 -2.03
N VAL A 12 -10.83 7.20 -1.64
CA VAL A 12 -10.52 5.84 -1.16
C VAL A 12 -11.54 4.85 -1.71
N ARG A 13 -11.07 3.70 -2.17
CA ARG A 13 -11.93 2.58 -2.56
C ARG A 13 -12.04 1.60 -1.40
N THR A 14 -13.25 1.10 -1.19
CA THR A 14 -13.54 0.03 -0.24
C THR A 14 -13.88 -1.25 -1.00
N TRP A 15 -13.41 -2.39 -0.51
CA TRP A 15 -13.82 -3.72 -0.98
C TRP A 15 -14.39 -4.53 0.19
N SER A 16 -15.60 -5.06 0.03
CA SER A 16 -16.26 -5.91 1.02
C SER A 16 -16.12 -7.40 0.69
N ASP A 17 -16.37 -8.23 1.70
CA ASP A 17 -16.27 -9.69 1.59
C ASP A 17 -17.23 -10.32 0.56
N ASP A 18 -18.38 -9.66 0.34
CA ASP A 18 -19.40 -10.04 -0.64
C ASP A 18 -19.05 -9.62 -2.08
N GLY A 19 -17.90 -8.97 -2.29
CA GLY A 19 -17.40 -8.53 -3.59
C GLY A 19 -17.86 -7.13 -3.99
N ALA A 20 -18.65 -6.43 -3.18
CA ALA A 20 -18.99 -5.05 -3.48
C ALA A 20 -17.73 -4.15 -3.43
N SER A 21 -17.64 -3.25 -4.39
CA SER A 21 -16.57 -2.26 -4.47
C SER A 21 -17.17 -0.88 -4.67
N ARG A 22 -16.66 0.10 -3.93
CA ARG A 22 -17.15 1.48 -4.03
C ARG A 22 -16.03 2.47 -3.82
N LEU A 23 -15.99 3.48 -4.68
CA LEU A 23 -15.09 4.63 -4.57
C LEU A 23 -15.81 5.73 -3.81
N TRP A 24 -15.10 6.35 -2.87
CA TRP A 24 -15.63 7.39 -2.00
C TRP A 24 -14.75 8.62 -2.05
N SER A 25 -15.37 9.79 -1.90
CA SER A 25 -14.61 10.97 -1.50
C SER A 25 -14.40 10.97 0.00
N VAL A 26 -13.25 11.47 0.44
CA VAL A 26 -12.88 11.59 1.86
C VAL A 26 -12.66 13.08 2.15
N PRO A 27 -13.69 13.82 2.61
CA PRO A 27 -13.51 15.20 3.03
C PRO A 27 -12.56 15.27 4.22
N GLY A 28 -11.47 16.05 4.12
CA GLY A 28 -10.47 16.12 5.19
C GLY A 28 -9.67 14.82 5.34
N ASP A 29 -9.14 14.31 4.23
CA ASP A 29 -8.41 13.04 4.13
C ASP A 29 -7.07 12.99 4.87
N ALA A 30 -6.57 14.12 5.37
CA ALA A 30 -5.25 14.26 6.00
C ALA A 30 -4.93 13.14 7.00
N TRP A 31 -5.84 12.89 7.96
CA TRP A 31 -5.62 11.86 8.96
C TRP A 31 -5.48 10.46 8.34
N LEU A 32 -6.34 10.12 7.37
CA LEU A 32 -6.30 8.80 6.75
C LEU A 32 -5.02 8.62 5.93
N ARG A 33 -4.59 9.63 5.16
CA ARG A 33 -3.32 9.60 4.42
C ARG A 33 -2.10 9.46 5.34
N GLU A 34 -2.12 10.11 6.51
CA GLU A 34 -1.03 10.06 7.49
C GLU A 34 -0.99 8.74 8.28
N ALA A 35 -2.14 8.10 8.49
CA ALA A 35 -2.24 6.85 9.25
C ALA A 35 -2.04 5.61 8.39
N GLN A 36 -2.40 5.67 7.10
CA GLN A 36 -2.27 4.54 6.20
C GLN A 36 -0.82 4.13 5.99
N ALA A 37 -0.63 2.82 5.87
CA ALA A 37 0.63 2.15 5.62
C ALA A 37 1.72 2.33 6.69
N THR A 38 1.46 3.04 7.79
CA THR A 38 2.42 3.21 8.90
C THR A 38 2.22 2.18 10.01
N GLY A 39 1.39 1.15 9.79
CA GLY A 39 1.03 0.15 10.80
C GLY A 39 0.10 0.67 11.91
N ARG A 40 -0.51 1.84 11.74
CA ARG A 40 -1.46 2.43 12.70
C ARG A 40 -2.88 1.89 12.53
N ILE A 41 -3.26 1.53 11.32
CA ILE A 41 -4.60 1.03 11.00
C ILE A 41 -4.67 -0.49 11.20
N GLY A 42 -5.78 -0.96 11.76
CA GLY A 42 -6.07 -2.39 11.90
C GLY A 42 -6.11 -3.10 10.55
N ARG A 43 -5.68 -4.36 10.52
CA ARG A 43 -5.60 -5.15 9.29
C ARG A 43 -6.46 -6.41 9.36
N VAL A 44 -6.97 -6.86 8.21
CA VAL A 44 -7.63 -8.15 8.02
C VAL A 44 -6.76 -9.09 7.22
N SER A 45 -6.84 -10.39 7.52
CA SER A 45 -6.14 -11.44 6.78
C SER A 45 -6.85 -11.76 5.47
N ARG A 46 -6.14 -11.69 4.35
CA ARG A 46 -6.58 -12.20 3.04
C ARG A 46 -6.31 -13.69 2.90
N LYS A 47 -5.14 -14.08 3.41
CA LYS A 47 -4.59 -15.43 3.47
C LYS A 47 -3.57 -15.42 4.60
N GLU A 48 -3.26 -16.59 5.14
CA GLU A 48 -2.16 -16.76 6.10
C GLU A 48 -0.90 -15.98 5.65
N GLY A 49 -0.41 -15.10 6.53
CA GLY A 49 0.75 -14.25 6.28
C GLY A 49 0.52 -13.03 5.38
N ARG A 50 -0.71 -12.72 4.93
CA ARG A 50 -1.02 -11.58 4.05
C ARG A 50 -2.19 -10.75 4.58
N TYR A 51 -1.92 -9.49 4.90
CA TYR A 51 -2.83 -8.61 5.62
C TYR A 51 -3.04 -7.28 4.89
N ARG A 52 -4.27 -6.77 4.87
CA ARG A 52 -4.62 -5.45 4.30
C ARG A 52 -5.25 -4.56 5.36
N GLU A 53 -4.99 -3.26 5.28
CA GLU A 53 -5.65 -2.28 6.14
C GLU A 53 -7.17 -2.27 5.88
N ALA A 54 -7.93 -2.17 6.97
CA ALA A 54 -9.37 -2.36 6.93
C ALA A 54 -10.09 -1.45 7.92
N ALA A 55 -11.36 -1.21 7.64
CA ALA A 55 -12.26 -0.46 8.50
C ALA A 55 -13.66 -1.06 8.49
N ARG A 56 -14.49 -0.64 9.45
CA ARG A 56 -15.93 -0.89 9.39
C ARG A 56 -16.59 0.24 8.61
N LEU A 57 -17.30 -0.10 7.54
CA LEU A 57 -18.10 0.85 6.79
C LEU A 57 -19.46 1.04 7.50
N SER A 58 -19.83 2.28 7.81
CA SER A 58 -21.19 2.66 8.19
C SER A 58 -21.84 3.38 7.02
N GLU A 59 -22.70 2.69 6.28
CA GLU A 59 -23.39 3.29 5.14
C GLU A 59 -24.46 4.30 5.56
N SER A 60 -25.14 4.07 6.69
CA SER A 60 -26.15 4.99 7.22
C SER A 60 -25.55 6.34 7.58
N ASP A 61 -24.32 6.32 8.09
CA ASP A 61 -23.64 7.52 8.58
C ASP A 61 -22.67 8.09 7.54
N GLY A 62 -22.47 7.39 6.42
CA GLY A 62 -21.50 7.74 5.39
C GLY A 62 -20.09 7.87 5.97
N ALA A 63 -19.59 6.85 6.66
CA ALA A 63 -18.29 6.93 7.34
C ALA A 63 -17.52 5.60 7.37
N LEU A 64 -16.20 5.69 7.45
CA LEU A 64 -15.33 4.60 7.90
C LEU A 64 -15.06 4.74 9.39
N LEU A 65 -15.14 3.62 10.08
CA LEU A 65 -14.81 3.48 11.49
C LEU A 65 -13.53 2.66 11.55
N VAL A 66 -12.42 3.39 11.68
CA VAL A 66 -11.06 2.87 11.54
C VAL A 66 -10.53 2.52 12.92
N ARG A 67 -10.31 1.23 13.16
CA ARG A 67 -9.77 0.75 14.43
C ARG A 67 -8.24 0.83 14.43
N PRO A 68 -7.61 1.43 15.45
CA PRO A 68 -6.17 1.43 15.55
C PRO A 68 -5.58 0.04 15.86
N ARG A 69 -4.39 -0.26 15.34
CA ARG A 69 -3.62 -1.49 15.64
C ARG A 69 -2.95 -1.44 17.02
N GLY A 70 -2.67 -0.25 17.52
CA GLY A 70 -2.08 0.01 18.83
C GLY A 70 -2.41 1.42 19.32
N PRO A 71 -2.02 1.79 20.55
CA PRO A 71 -2.41 3.07 21.13
C PRO A 71 -1.93 4.25 20.28
N MET A 72 -2.84 5.17 19.97
CA MET A 72 -2.55 6.39 19.21
C MET A 72 -2.66 7.62 20.12
N ARG A 73 -2.01 8.72 19.74
CA ARG A 73 -2.23 10.02 20.38
C ARG A 73 -3.37 10.74 19.69
N ASP A 74 -4.32 11.25 20.47
CA ASP A 74 -5.36 12.15 19.96
C ASP A 74 -4.83 13.59 19.80
N ALA A 75 -5.71 14.50 19.37
CA ALA A 75 -5.38 15.91 19.15
C ALA A 75 -4.92 16.63 20.42
N ASP A 76 -5.36 16.17 21.60
CA ASP A 76 -4.99 16.70 22.92
C ASP A 76 -3.72 16.01 23.47
N GLY A 77 -3.15 15.07 22.72
CA GLY A 77 -1.94 14.33 23.07
C GLY A 77 -2.16 13.13 23.99
N ASN A 78 -3.41 12.79 24.33
CA ASN A 78 -3.75 11.65 25.15
C ASN A 78 -3.66 10.34 24.37
N VAL A 79 -3.29 9.27 25.06
CA VAL A 79 -3.20 7.94 24.47
C VAL A 79 -4.59 7.30 24.45
N THR A 80 -5.05 6.89 23.27
CA THR A 80 -6.38 6.31 23.05
C THR A 80 -6.34 5.10 22.13
N MET A 81 -7.35 4.24 22.28
CA MET A 81 -7.66 3.10 21.40
C MET A 81 -9.02 3.29 20.70
N ALA A 82 -9.61 4.48 20.77
CA ALA A 82 -10.89 4.78 20.16
C ALA A 82 -10.86 4.60 18.63
N GLU A 83 -11.99 4.20 18.05
CA GLU A 83 -12.14 4.17 16.60
C GLU A 83 -12.06 5.61 16.06
N GLN A 84 -11.27 5.80 15.01
CA GLN A 84 -11.29 7.04 14.27
C GLN A 84 -12.47 7.01 13.28
N VAL A 85 -13.29 8.06 13.33
CA VAL A 85 -14.35 8.28 12.34
C VAL A 85 -13.77 9.08 11.18
N VAL A 86 -13.87 8.53 9.97
CA VAL A 86 -13.50 9.20 8.72
C VAL A 86 -14.76 9.37 7.89
N ALA A 87 -15.16 10.62 7.64
CA ALA A 87 -16.34 10.92 6.84
C ALA A 87 -16.12 10.52 5.38
N LEU A 88 -17.17 9.98 4.76
CA LEU A 88 -17.23 9.63 3.35
C LEU A 88 -18.30 10.47 2.65
N GLY A 89 -18.00 10.88 1.43
CA GLY A 89 -18.95 11.50 0.53
C GLY A 89 -19.12 10.71 -0.76
N PRO A 90 -20.08 11.10 -1.61
CA PRO A 90 -20.18 10.55 -2.96
C PRO A 90 -18.86 10.75 -3.72
N GLU A 91 -18.58 9.87 -4.68
CA GLU A 91 -17.42 9.99 -5.56
C GLU A 91 -17.34 11.37 -6.19
N LYS A 92 -16.12 11.90 -6.29
CA LYS A 92 -15.82 13.19 -6.91
C LYS A 92 -14.59 13.07 -7.78
N ARG A 93 -14.35 14.09 -8.59
CA ARG A 93 -13.10 14.21 -9.34
C ARG A 93 -11.91 14.19 -8.36
N PRO A 94 -10.87 13.40 -8.64
CA PRO A 94 -9.65 13.41 -7.83
C PRO A 94 -9.00 14.79 -7.82
N SER A 95 -8.30 15.11 -6.74
CA SER A 95 -7.50 16.32 -6.65
C SER A 95 -6.32 16.30 -7.65
N ARG A 96 -5.64 17.44 -7.82
CA ARG A 96 -4.40 17.50 -8.62
C ARG A 96 -3.18 16.87 -7.92
N SER A 97 -3.31 16.51 -6.63
CA SER A 97 -2.22 15.93 -5.83
C SER A 97 -2.16 14.41 -5.89
N THR A 98 -3.06 13.72 -6.61
CA THR A 98 -3.16 12.25 -6.61
C THR A 98 -1.83 11.51 -6.74
N PHE A 99 -0.97 11.94 -7.68
CA PHE A 99 0.33 11.30 -7.87
C PHE A 99 1.26 11.50 -6.67
N GLU A 100 1.30 12.70 -6.11
CA GLU A 100 2.12 13.00 -4.94
C GLU A 100 1.58 12.31 -3.69
N ASP A 101 0.25 12.26 -3.52
CA ASP A 101 -0.40 11.53 -2.43
C ASP A 101 -0.04 10.04 -2.47
N PHE A 102 -0.08 9.44 -3.67
CA PHE A 102 0.30 8.03 -3.85
C PHE A 102 1.78 7.81 -3.53
N ARG A 103 2.67 8.69 -3.99
CA ARG A 103 4.10 8.63 -3.69
C ARG A 103 4.36 8.73 -2.19
N GLU A 104 3.71 9.65 -1.49
CA GLU A 104 3.83 9.81 -0.03
C GLU A 104 3.38 8.56 0.73
N VAL A 105 2.19 8.03 0.41
CA VAL A 105 1.63 6.86 1.10
C VAL A 105 2.46 5.60 0.81
N LEU A 106 2.95 5.42 -0.42
CA LEU A 106 3.84 4.31 -0.77
C LEU A 106 5.20 4.42 -0.07
N THR A 107 5.75 5.64 0.05
CA THR A 107 7.01 5.88 0.79
C THR A 107 6.87 5.45 2.25
N ARG A 108 5.78 5.86 2.91
CA ARG A 108 5.46 5.43 4.28
C ARG A 108 5.34 3.90 4.40
N ALA A 109 4.73 3.26 3.40
CA ALA A 109 4.58 1.80 3.37
C ALA A 109 5.93 1.08 3.32
N VAL A 110 6.82 1.53 2.45
CA VAL A 110 8.18 1.00 2.28
C VAL A 110 9.01 1.20 3.55
N GLU A 111 9.00 2.41 4.10
CA GLU A 111 9.70 2.74 5.35
C GLU A 111 9.19 1.89 6.52
N HIS A 112 7.87 1.72 6.62
CA HIS A 112 7.26 0.86 7.64
C HIS A 112 7.75 -0.58 7.51
N CYS A 113 7.68 -1.16 6.31
CA CYS A 113 8.09 -2.54 6.07
C CYS A 113 9.57 -2.78 6.37
N ALA A 114 10.44 -1.85 5.95
CA ALA A 114 11.87 -1.92 6.25
C ALA A 114 12.14 -1.85 7.77
N ALA A 115 11.35 -1.08 8.52
CA ALA A 115 11.51 -0.92 9.97
C ALA A 115 10.93 -2.08 10.80
N THR A 116 9.98 -2.85 10.26
CA THR A 116 9.23 -3.89 11.01
C THR A 116 9.50 -5.32 10.55
N ASP A 117 10.47 -5.54 9.66
CA ASP A 117 10.73 -6.85 9.04
C ASP A 117 9.48 -7.44 8.34
N GLU A 118 8.64 -6.55 7.80
CA GLU A 118 7.50 -6.89 6.96
C GLU A 118 7.88 -6.71 5.48
N TYR A 119 7.14 -7.35 4.57
CA TYR A 119 7.20 -7.06 3.13
C TYR A 119 5.92 -6.35 2.68
N LEU A 120 6.03 -5.57 1.61
CA LEU A 120 4.92 -4.88 0.96
C LEU A 120 4.65 -5.50 -0.41
N VAL A 121 3.41 -5.82 -0.71
CA VAL A 121 2.93 -6.10 -2.06
C VAL A 121 1.90 -5.06 -2.44
N VAL A 122 2.17 -4.31 -3.51
CA VAL A 122 1.17 -3.51 -4.21
C VAL A 122 0.57 -4.36 -5.31
N GLU A 123 -0.74 -4.53 -5.30
CA GLU A 123 -1.48 -5.37 -6.25
C GLU A 123 -2.87 -4.79 -6.48
N ARG A 124 -3.63 -5.34 -7.44
CA ARG A 124 -5.04 -4.94 -7.62
C ARG A 124 -5.87 -5.30 -6.37
N GLY A 125 -6.74 -4.38 -5.96
CA GLY A 125 -7.48 -4.51 -4.72
C GLY A 125 -8.68 -5.46 -4.77
N ALA A 126 -9.28 -5.67 -5.95
CA ALA A 126 -10.44 -6.55 -6.12
C ALA A 126 -10.17 -7.98 -5.60
N ARG A 127 -11.21 -8.62 -5.05
CA ARG A 127 -11.05 -9.92 -4.38
C ARG A 127 -10.63 -11.04 -5.33
N ASP A 128 -11.09 -10.95 -6.56
CA ASP A 128 -10.85 -11.83 -7.69
C ASP A 128 -9.72 -11.35 -8.60
N ALA A 129 -9.05 -10.24 -8.25
CA ALA A 129 -7.84 -9.87 -8.95
C ALA A 129 -6.83 -11.02 -8.81
N GLY A 130 -6.36 -11.52 -9.94
CA GLY A 130 -5.38 -12.59 -9.99
C GLY A 130 -4.08 -12.23 -9.27
N ARG A 131 -3.08 -13.10 -9.38
CA ARG A 131 -1.76 -12.84 -8.77
C ARG A 131 -0.99 -11.72 -9.47
N GLU A 132 -1.44 -11.28 -10.62
CA GLU A 132 -0.83 -10.23 -11.43
C GLU A 132 -1.91 -9.18 -11.79
N PRO A 133 -1.54 -7.89 -11.88
CA PRO A 133 -0.20 -7.37 -11.63
C PRO A 133 0.15 -7.25 -10.14
N PHE A 134 1.44 -7.32 -9.82
CA PHE A 134 1.98 -7.08 -8.47
C PHE A 134 3.33 -6.37 -8.53
N CYS A 135 3.66 -5.64 -7.46
CA CYS A 135 4.97 -5.07 -7.20
C CYS A 135 5.30 -5.26 -5.72
N LEU A 136 6.30 -6.09 -5.46
CA LEU A 136 6.81 -6.47 -4.15
C LEU A 136 7.96 -5.55 -3.76
N PHE A 137 8.01 -5.15 -2.50
CA PHE A 137 9.19 -4.64 -1.81
C PHE A 137 9.48 -5.49 -0.57
N ALA A 138 10.73 -5.87 -0.38
CA ALA A 138 11.21 -6.58 0.81
C ALA A 138 12.67 -6.26 1.14
N VAL A 139 13.04 -6.40 2.42
CA VAL A 139 14.44 -6.43 2.86
C VAL A 139 14.79 -7.87 3.25
N LEU A 140 15.70 -8.49 2.51
CA LEU A 140 16.03 -9.92 2.64
C LEU A 140 17.49 -10.11 3.05
N PRO A 141 17.85 -11.16 3.80
CA PRO A 141 19.25 -11.50 4.05
C PRO A 141 19.96 -11.82 2.74
N ALA A 142 21.18 -11.31 2.58
CA ALA A 142 22.00 -11.54 1.41
C ALA A 142 22.87 -12.80 1.63
N GLY A 143 22.45 -13.93 1.06
CA GLY A 143 23.20 -15.17 1.16
C GLY A 143 23.26 -15.74 2.59
N VAL A 144 24.40 -16.35 2.93
CA VAL A 144 24.60 -17.06 4.21
C VAL A 144 25.34 -16.23 5.27
N GLU A 145 25.86 -15.06 4.91
CA GLU A 145 26.60 -14.22 5.83
C GLU A 145 25.64 -13.45 6.76
N PRO A 146 25.76 -13.59 8.09
CA PRO A 146 24.89 -12.89 9.02
C PRO A 146 25.03 -11.37 8.92
N GLY A 147 23.89 -10.66 8.93
CA GLY A 147 23.86 -9.20 9.01
C GLY A 147 23.99 -8.46 7.68
N VAL A 148 24.17 -9.16 6.56
CA VAL A 148 24.12 -8.55 5.22
C VAL A 148 22.69 -8.64 4.70
N PHE A 149 22.12 -7.51 4.27
CA PHE A 149 20.77 -7.44 3.76
C PHE A 149 20.73 -6.77 2.38
N VAL A 150 19.75 -7.15 1.56
CA VAL A 150 19.44 -6.54 0.27
C VAL A 150 18.00 -6.03 0.27
N THR A 151 17.78 -4.85 -0.29
CA THR A 151 16.44 -4.40 -0.70
C THR A 151 16.12 -5.05 -2.03
N VAL A 152 14.92 -5.61 -2.15
CA VAL A 152 14.42 -6.24 -3.37
C VAL A 152 13.13 -5.56 -3.77
N VAL A 153 13.05 -5.12 -5.03
CA VAL A 153 11.80 -4.74 -5.69
C VAL A 153 11.58 -5.73 -6.83
N GLU A 154 10.48 -6.46 -6.79
CA GLU A 154 10.10 -7.43 -7.82
C GLU A 154 8.73 -7.06 -8.38
N THR A 155 8.53 -7.22 -9.68
CA THR A 155 7.26 -6.85 -10.32
C THR A 155 6.84 -7.85 -11.38
N SER A 156 5.53 -7.96 -11.56
CA SER A 156 4.88 -8.69 -12.66
C SER A 156 3.64 -7.92 -13.12
N PRO A 157 3.41 -7.77 -14.44
CA PRO A 157 4.31 -8.16 -15.52
C PRO A 157 5.60 -7.32 -15.52
N PRO A 158 6.69 -7.79 -16.16
CA PRO A 158 7.91 -7.01 -16.33
C PRO A 158 7.61 -5.73 -17.11
N PRO A 159 8.01 -4.53 -16.64
CA PRO A 159 7.77 -3.27 -17.34
C PRO A 159 8.75 -3.12 -18.52
N ARG A 160 8.45 -3.79 -19.64
CA ARG A 160 9.34 -3.89 -20.81
C ARG A 160 9.66 -2.54 -21.48
N ASP A 161 8.75 -1.57 -21.37
CA ASP A 161 8.89 -0.23 -21.97
C ASP A 161 9.53 0.81 -21.02
N SER A 162 10.21 0.34 -19.98
CA SER A 162 10.85 1.18 -18.96
C SER A 162 12.36 1.21 -19.12
N ASP A 163 12.93 2.40 -19.29
CA ASP A 163 14.39 2.58 -19.32
C ASP A 163 15.05 2.20 -17.98
N LEU A 164 14.33 2.39 -16.86
CA LEU A 164 14.81 2.05 -15.53
C LEU A 164 14.92 0.53 -15.34
N TRP A 165 13.93 -0.21 -15.84
CA TRP A 165 13.85 -1.66 -15.66
C TRP A 165 14.46 -2.46 -16.81
N ALA A 166 14.68 -1.86 -17.98
CA ALA A 166 15.23 -2.53 -19.16
C ALA A 166 16.48 -3.40 -18.87
N PRO A 167 17.43 -2.99 -18.02
CA PRO A 167 18.59 -3.84 -17.68
C PRO A 167 18.27 -5.12 -16.89
N TYR A 168 17.07 -5.20 -16.30
CA TYR A 168 16.63 -6.25 -15.38
C TYR A 168 15.49 -7.11 -15.94
N VAL A 169 15.09 -6.85 -17.19
CA VAL A 169 14.00 -7.55 -17.86
C VAL A 169 14.58 -8.58 -18.82
N ASP A 170 14.28 -9.85 -18.58
CA ASP A 170 14.49 -10.93 -19.54
C ASP A 170 13.23 -11.12 -20.41
N GLU A 171 13.39 -11.54 -21.67
CA GLU A 171 12.28 -11.81 -22.57
C GLU A 171 11.46 -13.05 -22.17
N TRP A 172 12.10 -14.00 -21.49
CA TRP A 172 11.50 -15.27 -21.07
C TRP A 172 10.92 -15.24 -19.66
N ASP A 173 11.38 -14.30 -18.84
CA ASP A 173 10.94 -14.21 -17.45
C ASP A 173 9.53 -13.59 -17.33
N ARG A 174 8.78 -14.13 -16.36
CA ARG A 174 7.46 -13.62 -15.99
C ARG A 174 7.54 -12.48 -14.98
N THR A 175 8.68 -12.28 -14.35
CA THR A 175 8.93 -11.22 -13.36
C THR A 175 10.22 -10.50 -13.71
N ALA A 176 10.38 -9.28 -13.19
CA ALA A 176 11.66 -8.58 -13.19
C ALA A 176 11.99 -8.15 -11.77
N THR A 177 13.28 -8.18 -11.42
CA THR A 177 13.73 -7.92 -10.06
C THR A 177 14.92 -6.96 -10.06
N ILE A 178 14.78 -5.88 -9.30
CA ILE A 178 15.88 -4.97 -8.96
C ILE A 178 16.26 -5.24 -7.51
N SER A 179 17.55 -5.44 -7.27
CA SER A 179 18.08 -5.61 -5.91
C SER A 179 19.34 -4.78 -5.70
N ALA A 180 19.54 -4.34 -4.46
CA ALA A 180 20.69 -3.56 -4.05
C ALA A 180 21.00 -3.83 -2.56
N PRO A 181 22.24 -3.59 -2.09
CA PRO A 181 22.53 -3.61 -0.65
C PRO A 181 21.55 -2.73 0.13
N ALA A 182 21.05 -3.23 1.25
CA ALA A 182 20.07 -2.52 2.05
C ALA A 182 20.74 -1.36 2.81
N GLY A 183 20.18 -0.16 2.64
CA GLY A 183 20.59 1.05 3.34
C GLY A 183 19.51 2.12 3.25
N PRO A 184 19.63 3.22 4.02
CA PRO A 184 18.62 4.28 4.02
C PRO A 184 18.33 4.85 2.62
N GLU A 185 19.36 5.00 1.79
CA GLU A 185 19.23 5.51 0.42
C GLU A 185 18.49 4.55 -0.51
N THR A 186 18.74 3.23 -0.39
CA THR A 186 18.09 2.23 -1.23
C THR A 186 16.63 2.02 -0.83
N VAL A 187 16.32 2.07 0.47
CA VAL A 187 14.94 2.10 0.98
C VAL A 187 14.20 3.34 0.51
N ALA A 188 14.81 4.53 0.59
CA ALA A 188 14.19 5.78 0.13
C ALA A 188 13.97 5.82 -1.39
N THR A 189 14.75 5.07 -2.17
CA THR A 189 14.63 5.00 -3.63
C THR A 189 13.59 3.98 -4.10
N ALA A 190 13.29 2.95 -3.29
CA ALA A 190 12.37 1.88 -3.67
C ALA A 190 10.97 2.36 -4.12
N PRO A 191 10.31 3.36 -3.47
CA PRO A 191 9.01 3.86 -3.94
C PRO A 191 9.05 4.38 -5.39
N THR A 192 10.15 5.04 -5.79
CA THR A 192 10.33 5.53 -7.17
C THR A 192 10.40 4.37 -8.16
N VAL A 193 11.15 3.32 -7.82
CA VAL A 193 11.29 2.10 -8.64
C VAL A 193 9.94 1.39 -8.78
N MET A 194 9.20 1.27 -7.68
CA MET A 194 7.86 0.67 -7.65
C MET A 194 6.85 1.48 -8.48
N ILE A 195 6.81 2.81 -8.33
CA ILE A 195 5.90 3.69 -9.07
C ILE A 195 6.13 3.58 -10.57
N GLU A 196 7.38 3.50 -11.02
CA GLU A 196 7.70 3.33 -12.43
C GLU A 196 7.02 2.07 -12.98
N ALA A 197 7.16 0.93 -12.30
CA ALA A 197 6.52 -0.32 -12.70
C ALA A 197 4.99 -0.25 -12.63
N ILE A 198 4.43 0.24 -11.52
CA ILE A 198 2.99 0.34 -11.26
C ILE A 198 2.29 1.23 -12.30
N SER A 199 2.95 2.31 -12.74
CA SER A 199 2.40 3.25 -13.72
C SER A 199 2.05 2.60 -15.06
N ARG A 200 2.52 1.37 -15.32
CA ARG A 200 2.29 0.63 -16.57
C ARG A 200 1.07 -0.27 -16.54
N TRP A 201 0.43 -0.42 -15.40
CA TRP A 201 -0.66 -1.38 -15.22
C TRP A 201 -2.02 -0.86 -15.70
N ASP A 202 -2.12 0.37 -16.19
CA ASP A 202 -3.39 1.04 -16.50
C ASP A 202 -4.36 0.93 -15.30
N ALA A 203 -3.89 1.44 -14.16
CA ALA A 203 -4.58 1.37 -12.88
C ALA A 203 -4.57 2.75 -12.23
N ASP A 204 -5.73 3.18 -11.74
CA ASP A 204 -5.74 4.29 -10.82
C ASP A 204 -5.19 3.85 -9.46
N PRO A 205 -4.56 4.75 -8.68
CA PRO A 205 -4.06 4.44 -7.35
C PRO A 205 -5.09 3.84 -6.38
N TRP A 206 -6.38 4.22 -6.48
CA TRP A 206 -7.47 3.66 -5.67
C TRP A 206 -7.95 2.28 -6.14
N ASP A 207 -7.46 1.77 -7.27
CA ASP A 207 -7.71 0.39 -7.68
C ASP A 207 -6.66 -0.59 -7.13
N LEU A 208 -5.65 -0.06 -6.45
CA LEU A 208 -4.54 -0.81 -5.85
C LEU A 208 -4.78 -1.02 -4.36
N ALA A 209 -4.29 -2.14 -3.84
CA ALA A 209 -4.24 -2.45 -2.42
C ALA A 209 -2.80 -2.62 -1.96
N PHE A 210 -2.54 -2.20 -0.73
CA PHE A 210 -1.28 -2.49 -0.03
C PHE A 210 -1.49 -3.71 0.86
N THR A 211 -0.81 -4.80 0.50
CA THR A 211 -0.81 -6.04 1.24
C THR A 211 0.51 -6.19 1.98
N PHE A 212 0.45 -6.30 3.29
CA PHE A 212 1.60 -6.46 4.18
C PHE A 212 1.71 -7.92 4.62
N GLY A 213 2.92 -8.45 4.70
CA GLY A 213 3.15 -9.77 5.24
C GLY A 213 4.40 -9.85 6.09
N GLN A 214 4.44 -10.87 6.96
CA GLN A 214 5.61 -11.16 7.77
C GLN A 214 6.50 -12.15 7.04
N ARG A 215 7.81 -12.00 7.25
CA ARG A 215 8.82 -12.92 6.74
C ARG A 215 8.89 -14.21 7.57
#